data_AF-A0A847F4X9-F1
#
_entry.id   AF-A0A847F4X9-F1
#
_cell.length_a   1.000
_cell.length_b   1.000
_cell.length_c   1.000
_cell.angle_alpha   90.00
_cell.angle_beta   90.00
_cell.angle_gamma   90.00
#
_symmetry.space_group_name_H-M   'P 1'
#
loop_
_entity.id
_entity.type
_entity.pdbx_description
1 polymer ?
#
loop_
_entity_poly.entity_id
_entity_poly.type
_entity_poly.pdbx_seq_one_letter_code
_entity_poly.pdbx_strand_id
1 'polypeptide(L)'
;MERAYPPERPVEPPVGMNHRSWGAAIFREMGCAGCHNVGGVDEAGGTMLGLVGKTRRLEGGGEVVADREYITRSILDPSAEVVLGRPNVMPSYRGRLGPQELEALVDFIVSLR
;
A
#
# COMPACT_ATOMS: atom_id res chain seq x y z
N MET A 1 5.19 23.29 20.79
CA MET A 1 5.61 23.01 19.41
C MET A 1 4.77 21.85 18.89
N GLU A 2 3.45 22.03 18.83
CA GLU A 2 2.55 21.05 18.22
C GLU A 2 2.57 21.32 16.72
N ARG A 3 3.33 20.53 15.98
CA ARG A 3 3.20 20.48 14.54
C ARG A 3 1.85 19.83 14.26
N ALA A 4 0.83 20.65 14.02
CA ALA A 4 -0.44 20.20 13.48
C ALA A 4 -0.12 19.29 12.29
N TYR A 5 -0.42 18.00 12.45
CA TYR A 5 0.04 16.92 11.58
C TYR A 5 -1.16 16.43 10.77
N PRO A 6 -1.19 16.69 9.45
CA PRO A 6 -0.98 18.05 8.94
C PRO A 6 -2.00 18.48 7.86
N PRO A 7 -2.17 19.80 7.63
CA PRO A 7 -3.19 20.33 6.72
C PRO A 7 -2.87 20.30 5.21
N GLU A 8 -1.67 19.96 4.73
CA GLU A 8 -1.33 20.01 3.29
C GLU A 8 -0.26 18.96 2.89
N ARG A 9 -0.65 17.68 2.67
CA ARG A 9 0.30 16.70 2.09
C ARG A 9 0.62 17.11 0.63
N PRO A 10 1.85 16.86 0.13
CA PRO A 10 2.22 17.27 -1.22
C PRO A 10 1.28 16.70 -2.28
N VAL A 11 0.87 17.55 -3.22
CA VAL A 11 0.04 17.15 -4.37
C VAL A 11 0.87 16.74 -5.58
N GLU A 12 2.20 16.83 -5.49
CA GLU A 12 3.14 16.46 -6.54
C GLU A 12 4.40 15.82 -5.93
N PRO A 13 5.14 15.00 -6.71
CA PRO A 13 6.42 14.47 -6.27
C PRO A 13 7.41 15.56 -5.86
N PRO A 14 8.22 15.35 -4.81
CA PRO A 14 9.33 16.25 -4.50
C PRO A 14 10.28 16.42 -5.69
N VAL A 15 10.92 17.58 -5.79
CA VAL A 15 11.88 17.89 -6.86
C VAL A 15 12.94 16.79 -6.97
N GLY A 16 13.14 16.27 -8.19
CA GLY A 16 14.08 15.19 -8.48
C GLY A 16 13.51 13.78 -8.27
N MET A 17 12.27 13.65 -7.83
CA MET A 17 11.55 12.37 -7.80
C MET A 17 10.53 12.29 -8.94
N ASN A 18 10.41 11.12 -9.54
CA ASN A 18 9.22 10.75 -10.31
C ASN A 18 8.20 10.07 -9.40
N HIS A 19 6.99 9.87 -9.94
CA HIS A 19 5.86 9.26 -9.23
C HIS A 19 6.21 7.92 -8.56
N ARG A 20 6.98 7.06 -9.24
CA ARG A 20 7.40 5.76 -8.71
C ARG A 20 8.41 5.86 -7.58
N SER A 21 9.43 6.70 -7.74
CA SER A 21 10.43 6.93 -6.67
C SER A 21 9.78 7.58 -5.44
N TRP A 22 8.77 8.43 -5.66
CA TRP A 22 7.98 9.01 -4.58
C TRP A 22 7.12 7.94 -3.88
N GLY A 23 6.45 7.07 -4.64
CA GLY A 23 5.73 5.92 -4.10
C GLY A 23 6.61 5.00 -3.26
N ALA A 24 7.84 4.74 -3.69
CA ALA A 24 8.82 3.98 -2.92
C ALA A 24 9.24 4.69 -1.62
N ALA A 25 9.35 6.02 -1.63
CA ALA A 25 9.60 6.81 -0.43
C ALA A 25 8.41 6.73 0.53
N ILE A 26 7.18 6.93 0.04
CA ILE A 26 5.94 6.81 0.80
C ILE A 26 5.81 5.42 1.44
N PHE A 27 6.12 4.35 0.70
CA PHE A 27 6.09 2.98 1.22
C PHE A 27 6.98 2.81 2.47
N ARG A 28 8.12 3.51 2.51
CA ARG A 28 9.03 3.50 3.65
C ARG A 28 8.55 4.43 4.77
N GLU A 29 8.17 5.65 4.44
CA GLU A 29 7.76 6.69 5.39
C GLU A 29 6.47 6.32 6.14
N MET A 30 5.54 5.64 5.47
CA MET A 30 4.27 5.19 6.04
C MET A 30 4.39 3.86 6.81
N GLY A 31 5.61 3.31 6.91
CA GLY A 31 5.90 2.09 7.68
C GLY A 31 5.49 0.78 7.00
N CYS A 32 5.10 0.80 5.71
CA CYS A 32 4.66 -0.40 4.99
C CYS A 32 5.75 -1.48 4.97
N ALA A 33 7.01 -1.06 4.83
CA ALA A 33 8.19 -1.92 4.84
C ALA A 33 8.42 -2.69 6.16
N GLY A 34 7.72 -2.33 7.25
CA GLY A 34 7.78 -3.07 8.51
C GLY A 34 7.02 -4.40 8.49
N CYS A 35 6.14 -4.61 7.51
CA CYS A 35 5.37 -5.86 7.38
C CYS A 35 5.36 -6.42 5.94
N HIS A 36 5.54 -5.55 4.94
CA HIS A 36 5.49 -5.90 3.53
C HIS A 36 6.89 -5.83 2.90
N ASN A 37 7.28 -6.90 2.21
CA ASN A 37 8.59 -7.01 1.59
C ASN A 37 8.51 -6.84 0.07
N VAL A 38 9.48 -6.15 -0.53
CA VAL A 38 9.55 -5.92 -1.99
C VAL A 38 10.60 -6.79 -2.70
N GLY A 39 11.36 -7.58 -1.97
CA GLY A 39 12.41 -8.49 -2.45
C GLY A 39 12.00 -9.96 -2.54
N GLY A 40 10.70 -10.28 -2.43
CA GLY A 40 10.16 -11.63 -2.59
C GLY A 40 10.05 -12.46 -1.31
N VAL A 41 10.43 -11.93 -0.14
CA VAL A 41 10.27 -12.65 1.13
C VAL A 41 8.81 -12.53 1.60
N ASP A 42 8.19 -13.66 1.94
CA ASP A 42 6.80 -13.70 2.40
C ASP A 42 6.76 -13.60 3.93
N GLU A 43 6.63 -12.38 4.45
CA GLU A 43 6.50 -12.09 5.90
C GLU A 43 5.04 -11.83 6.29
N ALA A 44 4.77 -11.25 7.47
CA ALA A 44 3.41 -11.07 8.00
C ALA A 44 2.44 -10.38 7.02
N GLY A 45 2.87 -9.28 6.38
CA GLY A 45 2.10 -8.57 5.34
C GLY A 45 2.26 -9.15 3.93
N GLY A 46 3.18 -10.09 3.76
CA GLY A 46 3.51 -10.74 2.50
C GLY A 46 4.26 -9.87 1.50
N THR A 47 4.70 -10.52 0.41
CA THR A 47 5.50 -9.83 -0.60
C THR A 47 4.65 -9.02 -1.60
N MET A 48 5.13 -7.82 -1.91
CA MET A 48 4.59 -6.98 -2.99
C MET A 48 5.17 -7.38 -4.35
N LEU A 49 6.28 -8.13 -4.39
CA LEU A 49 6.93 -8.53 -5.63
C LEU A 49 6.04 -9.49 -6.42
N GLY A 50 5.72 -9.11 -7.65
CA GLY A 50 4.83 -9.86 -8.52
C GLY A 50 3.45 -10.08 -7.91
N LEU A 51 2.97 -9.14 -7.08
CA LEU A 51 1.63 -9.20 -6.48
C LEU A 51 0.55 -9.07 -7.55
N VAL A 52 0.75 -8.17 -8.51
CA VAL A 52 -0.29 -7.80 -9.48
C VAL A 52 -0.74 -8.98 -10.31
N GLY A 53 -2.06 -9.16 -10.42
CA GLY A 53 -2.68 -10.24 -11.18
C GLY A 53 -2.73 -11.59 -10.45
N LYS A 54 -2.16 -11.71 -9.25
CA LYS A 54 -2.33 -12.92 -8.42
C LYS A 54 -3.73 -12.95 -7.83
N THR A 55 -4.35 -14.12 -7.88
CA THR A 55 -5.60 -14.38 -7.15
C THR A 55 -5.32 -14.55 -5.66
N ARG A 56 -6.12 -13.89 -4.82
CA ARG A 56 -6.09 -13.95 -3.37
C ARG A 56 -7.40 -14.51 -2.85
N ARG A 57 -7.32 -15.55 -2.03
CA ARG A 57 -8.46 -16.09 -1.28
C ARG A 57 -8.69 -15.21 -0.06
N LEU A 58 -9.95 -14.90 0.23
CA LEU A 58 -10.31 -14.04 1.36
C LEU A 58 -10.76 -14.88 2.57
N GLU A 59 -10.56 -14.35 3.77
CA GLU A 59 -10.96 -14.99 5.03
C GLU A 59 -12.48 -15.18 5.12
N GLY A 60 -13.26 -14.20 4.63
CA GLY A 60 -14.72 -14.28 4.52
C GLY A 60 -15.24 -15.20 3.40
N GLY A 61 -14.34 -15.86 2.66
CA GLY A 61 -14.66 -16.64 1.47
C GLY A 61 -14.57 -15.84 0.18
N GLY A 62 -14.55 -16.56 -0.94
CA GLY A 62 -14.35 -15.97 -2.27
C GLY A 62 -12.89 -15.67 -2.61
N GLU A 63 -12.71 -15.08 -3.78
CA GLU A 63 -11.41 -14.75 -4.36
C GLU A 63 -11.44 -13.37 -5.01
N VAL A 64 -10.31 -12.69 -4.98
CA VAL A 64 -10.10 -11.39 -5.62
C VAL A 64 -8.79 -11.40 -6.40
N VAL A 65 -8.75 -10.72 -7.54
CA VAL A 65 -7.50 -10.50 -8.27
C VAL A 65 -6.80 -9.30 -7.63
N ALA A 66 -5.51 -9.41 -7.35
CA ALA A 66 -4.73 -8.29 -6.86
C ALA A 66 -4.45 -7.28 -8.00
N ASP A 67 -5.46 -6.52 -8.35
CA ASP A 67 -5.39 -5.38 -9.28
C ASP A 67 -5.17 -4.06 -8.53
N ARG A 68 -5.15 -2.96 -9.30
CA ARG A 68 -4.93 -1.62 -8.75
C ARG A 68 -6.03 -1.24 -7.76
N GLU A 69 -7.27 -1.57 -8.07
CA GLU A 69 -8.46 -1.25 -7.31
C GLU A 69 -8.44 -1.98 -5.97
N TYR A 70 -8.12 -3.28 -5.96
CA TYR A 70 -7.90 -4.07 -4.75
C TYR A 70 -6.78 -3.48 -3.90
N ILE A 71 -5.60 -3.21 -4.48
CA ILE A 71 -4.47 -2.64 -3.73
C ILE A 71 -4.86 -1.30 -3.09
N THR A 72 -5.55 -0.44 -3.83
CA THR A 72 -6.04 0.85 -3.34
C THR A 72 -7.00 0.67 -2.16
N ARG A 73 -7.95 -0.27 -2.28
CA ARG A 73 -8.89 -0.59 -1.21
C ARG A 73 -8.19 -1.20 0.00
N SER A 74 -7.24 -2.11 -0.17
CA SER A 74 -6.48 -2.68 0.94
C SER A 74 -5.69 -1.63 1.73
N ILE A 75 -5.23 -0.55 1.07
CA ILE A 75 -4.55 0.57 1.76
C ILE A 75 -5.54 1.44 2.54
N LEU A 76 -6.73 1.69 1.99
CA LEU A 76 -7.72 2.60 2.59
C LEU A 76 -8.64 1.92 3.61
N ASP A 77 -9.01 0.67 3.38
CA ASP A 77 -9.88 -0.17 4.20
C ASP A 77 -9.37 -1.62 4.21
N PRO A 78 -8.24 -1.88 4.89
CA PRO A 78 -7.61 -3.21 4.92
C PRO A 78 -8.50 -4.30 5.52
N SER A 79 -9.43 -3.95 6.40
CA SER A 79 -10.34 -4.89 7.04
C SER A 79 -11.46 -5.38 6.13
N ALA A 80 -11.71 -4.72 4.99
CA ALA A 80 -12.79 -5.11 4.08
C ALA A 80 -12.52 -6.46 3.38
N GLU A 81 -11.25 -6.74 3.05
CA GLU A 81 -10.85 -7.91 2.26
C GLU A 81 -9.55 -8.50 2.80
N VAL A 82 -9.64 -9.18 3.93
CA VAL A 82 -8.48 -9.83 4.55
C VAL A 82 -8.14 -11.10 3.79
N VAL A 83 -6.87 -11.22 3.36
CA VAL A 83 -6.36 -12.44 2.72
C VAL A 83 -6.38 -13.60 3.71
N LEU A 84 -6.89 -14.75 3.28
CA LEU A 84 -6.99 -15.96 4.09
C LEU A 84 -5.63 -16.33 4.71
N GLY A 85 -5.62 -16.54 6.03
CA GLY A 85 -4.42 -16.90 6.80
C GLY A 85 -3.51 -15.72 7.14
N ARG A 86 -3.91 -14.47 6.84
CA ARG A 86 -3.20 -13.25 7.26
C ARG A 86 -3.87 -12.63 8.48
N PRO A 87 -3.08 -12.04 9.40
CA PRO A 87 -3.64 -11.32 10.52
C PRO A 87 -4.31 -10.02 10.06
N ASN A 88 -5.50 -9.72 10.57
CA ASN A 88 -6.19 -8.45 10.35
C ASN A 88 -5.58 -7.33 11.23
N VAL A 89 -4.34 -6.94 10.92
CA VAL A 89 -3.55 -5.96 11.69
C VAL A 89 -3.02 -4.81 10.82
N MET A 90 -3.28 -4.83 9.51
CA MET A 90 -2.88 -3.75 8.62
C MET A 90 -3.66 -2.48 9.00
N PRO A 91 -2.98 -1.36 9.32
CA PRO A 91 -3.67 -0.13 9.69
C PRO A 91 -4.32 0.50 8.45
N SER A 92 -5.47 1.17 8.64
CA SER A 92 -6.05 2.01 7.60
C SER A 92 -5.20 3.27 7.38
N TYR A 93 -4.99 3.61 6.11
CA TYR A 93 -4.32 4.85 5.70
C TYR A 93 -5.28 5.92 5.18
N ARG A 94 -6.60 5.72 5.36
CA ARG A 94 -7.61 6.73 5.01
C ARG A 94 -7.39 8.01 5.81
N GLY A 95 -7.37 9.15 5.11
CA GLY A 95 -7.08 10.45 5.71
C GLY A 95 -5.62 10.63 6.16
N ARG A 96 -4.78 9.59 6.03
CA ARG A 96 -3.35 9.70 6.25
C ARG A 96 -2.61 10.02 4.97
N LEU A 97 -3.03 9.47 3.83
CA LEU A 97 -2.47 9.72 2.48
C LEU A 97 -3.30 10.74 1.69
N GLY A 98 -2.64 11.67 1.02
CA GLY A 98 -3.27 12.49 -0.02
C GLY A 98 -3.54 11.68 -1.30
N PRO A 99 -4.41 12.14 -2.21
CA PRO A 99 -4.76 11.39 -3.44
C PRO A 99 -3.54 11.05 -4.30
N GLN A 100 -2.63 12.01 -4.47
CA GLN A 100 -1.44 11.88 -5.32
C GLN A 100 -0.39 10.95 -4.71
N GLU A 101 -0.30 10.91 -3.39
CA GLU A 101 0.59 9.99 -2.67
C GLU A 101 0.05 8.56 -2.68
N LEU A 102 -1.27 8.41 -2.56
CA LEU A 102 -1.91 7.11 -2.73
C LEU A 102 -1.68 6.59 -4.14
N GLU A 103 -1.87 7.43 -5.16
CA GLU A 103 -1.60 7.07 -6.54
C GLU A 103 -0.13 6.65 -6.74
N ALA A 104 0.82 7.45 -6.21
CA ALA A 104 2.25 7.16 -6.26
C ALA A 104 2.61 5.84 -5.58
N LEU A 105 2.06 5.59 -4.39
CA LEU A 105 2.26 4.36 -3.63
C LEU A 105 1.73 3.15 -4.39
N VAL A 106 0.53 3.24 -4.94
CA VAL A 106 -0.08 2.15 -5.72
C VAL A 106 0.69 1.91 -7.01
N ASP A 107 1.13 2.97 -7.70
CA ASP A 107 2.01 2.87 -8.88
C ASP A 107 3.31 2.14 -8.59
N PHE A 108 3.94 2.47 -7.46
CA PHE A 108 5.14 1.78 -7.02
C PHE A 108 4.85 0.29 -6.81
N ILE A 109 3.82 -0.08 -6.03
CA ILE A 109 3.46 -1.47 -5.75
C ILE A 109 3.13 -2.23 -7.05
N VAL A 110 2.30 -1.64 -7.91
CA VAL A 110 1.86 -2.26 -9.17
C VAL A 110 3.03 -2.54 -10.10
N SER A 111 4.12 -1.78 -9.93
CA SER A 111 5.29 -1.90 -10.77
C SER A 111 6.29 -2.97 -10.35
N LEU A 112 6.13 -3.57 -9.18
CA LEU A 112 6.98 -4.63 -8.67
C LEU A 112 6.59 -5.96 -9.33
N ARG A 113 7.48 -6.50 -10.17
CA ARG A 113 7.29 -7.75 -10.92
C ARG A 113 8.19 -8.86 -10.42
#